data_AF-A0A6V8L8T7-F1
#
_entry.id   AF-A0A6V8L8T7-F1
#
_cell.length_a   1.000
_cell.length_b   1.000
_cell.length_c   1.000
_cell.angle_alpha   90.00
_cell.angle_beta   90.00
_cell.angle_gamma   90.00
#
_symmetry.space_group_name_H-M   'P 1'
#
loop_
_entity.id
_entity.type
_entity.pdbx_description
1 polymer ?
#
loop_
_entity_poly.entity_id
_entity_poly.type
_entity_poly.pdbx_seq_one_letter_code
_entity_poly.pdbx_strand_id
1 'polypeptide(L)'
;MLEEAALGPRGGPPEVMAGQLHHLSRLGELPNVTLWVLPAQAKVSDWYLPETAFSIYRFADPDDPDAVAVEALAADLILTEEAMLARYVRVFDWLREAALSPDASLAWITEAATALGPPPDVGAVPLPPSSTPPVQRRRRTQQRSS
;
A
#
# COMPACT_ATOMS: atom_id res chain seq x y z
N MET A 1 -0.47 -3.24 2.25
CA MET A 1 -0.18 -3.71 3.62
C MET A 1 -0.20 -2.49 4.52
N LEU A 2 -0.81 -2.59 5.69
CA LEU A 2 -0.92 -1.51 6.67
C LEU A 2 -0.44 -2.04 8.02
N GLU A 3 0.47 -1.35 8.69
CA GLU A 3 0.85 -1.69 10.05
C GLU A 3 -0.21 -1.18 11.04
N GLU A 4 -0.57 -2.00 12.02
CA GLU A 4 -1.49 -1.60 13.10
C GLU A 4 -1.08 -0.28 13.77
N ALA A 5 0.23 -0.09 13.98
CA ALA A 5 0.77 1.11 14.60
C ALA A 5 0.47 2.40 13.82
N ALA A 6 0.39 2.32 12.49
CA ALA A 6 0.04 3.43 11.62
C ALA A 6 -1.47 3.76 11.65
N LEU A 7 -2.30 2.78 12.04
CA LEU A 7 -3.75 2.91 12.16
C LEU A 7 -4.21 3.37 13.55
N GLY A 8 -3.27 3.45 14.51
CA GLY A 8 -3.53 3.89 15.87
C GLY A 8 -3.31 5.40 16.10
N PRO A 9 -3.31 5.85 17.38
CA PRO A 9 -3.20 7.26 17.75
C PRO A 9 -1.91 7.97 17.32
N ARG A 10 -0.89 7.21 16.90
CA ARG A 10 0.37 7.76 16.38
C ARG A 10 0.24 8.25 14.93
N GLY A 11 -0.78 7.81 14.20
CA GLY A 11 -0.99 8.18 12.80
C GLY A 11 -1.48 9.62 12.60
N GLY A 12 -2.12 10.21 13.60
CA GLY A 12 -2.60 11.59 13.53
C GLY A 12 -3.67 11.93 14.56
N PRO A 13 -4.25 13.14 14.48
CA PRO A 13 -5.36 13.56 15.33
C PRO A 13 -6.56 12.60 15.22
N PRO A 14 -7.31 12.34 16.32
CA PRO A 14 -8.41 11.37 16.33
C PRO A 14 -9.45 11.57 15.23
N GLU A 15 -9.81 12.82 14.95
CA GLU A 15 -10.78 13.18 13.91
C GLU A 15 -10.26 12.83 12.51
N VAL A 16 -8.97 13.06 12.24
CA VAL A 16 -8.34 12.66 10.97
C VAL A 16 -8.33 11.14 10.86
N MET A 17 -7.94 10.44 11.94
CA MET A 17 -7.88 8.98 11.96
C MET A 17 -9.26 8.34 11.76
N ALA A 18 -10.32 8.91 12.33
CA ALA A 18 -11.69 8.48 12.07
C ALA A 18 -12.01 8.56 10.57
N GLY A 19 -11.73 9.71 9.93
CA GLY A 19 -11.91 9.89 8.49
C GLY A 19 -11.11 8.90 7.64
N GLN A 20 -9.84 8.68 7.98
CA GLN A 20 -8.96 7.75 7.26
C GLN A 20 -9.43 6.29 7.39
N LEU A 21 -9.80 5.83 8.58
CA LEU A 21 -10.25 4.45 8.79
C LEU A 21 -11.61 4.19 8.12
N HIS A 22 -12.54 5.15 8.16
CA HIS A 22 -13.79 5.07 7.37
C HIS A 22 -13.52 5.04 5.86
N HIS A 23 -12.52 5.79 5.39
CA HIS A 23 -12.14 5.73 3.98
C HIS A 23 -11.51 4.38 3.60
N LEU A 24 -10.60 3.86 4.42
CA LEU A 24 -9.97 2.55 4.22
C LEU A 24 -11.01 1.42 4.24
N SER A 25 -11.98 1.44 5.16
CA SER A 25 -13.07 0.47 5.20
C SER A 25 -13.84 0.46 3.86
N ARG A 26 -14.24 1.64 3.35
CA ARG A 26 -14.90 1.75 2.03
C ARG A 26 -14.02 1.29 0.86
N LEU A 27 -12.71 1.56 0.90
CA LEU A 27 -11.79 1.10 -0.13
C LEU A 27 -11.65 -0.42 -0.13
N GLY A 28 -11.64 -1.04 1.05
CA GLY A 28 -11.55 -2.50 1.21
C GLY A 28 -12.75 -3.27 0.66
N GLU A 29 -13.86 -2.60 0.39
CA GLU A 29 -15.04 -3.19 -0.27
C GLU A 29 -14.91 -3.26 -1.80
N LEU A 30 -13.92 -2.57 -2.39
CA LEU A 30 -13.73 -2.56 -3.84
C LEU A 30 -13.12 -3.87 -4.34
N PRO A 31 -13.59 -4.43 -5.47
CA PRO A 31 -13.15 -5.75 -5.96
C PRO A 31 -11.68 -5.79 -6.40
N ASN A 32 -11.05 -4.62 -6.60
CA ASN A 32 -9.67 -4.47 -7.04
C ASN A 32 -8.75 -3.92 -5.93
N VAL A 33 -9.22 -3.88 -4.69
CA VAL A 33 -8.45 -3.45 -3.52
C VAL A 33 -8.43 -4.61 -2.53
N THR A 34 -7.26 -4.90 -1.98
CA THR A 34 -7.13 -5.86 -0.89
C THR A 34 -6.29 -5.22 0.19
N LEU A 35 -6.87 -5.11 1.38
CA LEU A 35 -6.21 -4.56 2.55
C LEU A 35 -5.73 -5.70 3.44
N TRP A 36 -4.52 -5.56 3.94
CA TRP A 36 -3.93 -6.44 4.94
C TRP A 36 -3.46 -5.57 6.08
N VAL A 37 -3.86 -5.92 7.31
CA VAL A 37 -3.35 -5.33 8.54
C VAL A 37 -2.30 -6.27 9.10
N LEU A 38 -1.09 -5.75 9.33
CA LEU A 38 -0.02 -6.42 10.04
C LEU A 38 -0.12 -6.05 11.53
N PRO A 39 -0.48 -7.01 12.42
CA PRO A 39 -0.55 -6.75 13.85
C PRO A 39 0.80 -6.29 14.42
N ALA A 40 0.78 -5.44 15.43
CA ALA A 40 2.00 -4.90 16.05
C ALA A 40 2.89 -5.98 16.70
N GLN A 41 2.32 -7.15 17.02
CA GLN A 41 3.03 -8.30 17.60
C GLN A 41 3.20 -9.45 16.60
N ALA A 42 2.97 -9.20 15.31
CA ALA A 42 3.14 -10.21 14.27
C ALA A 42 4.61 -10.64 14.16
N LYS A 43 4.80 -11.95 13.97
CA LYS A 43 6.12 -12.55 13.78
C LYS A 43 6.33 -12.76 12.29
N VAL A 44 7.11 -11.87 11.67
CA VAL A 44 7.45 -11.98 10.25
C VAL A 44 8.56 -13.01 10.08
N SER A 45 8.47 -13.81 9.02
CA SER A 45 9.47 -14.84 8.69
C SER A 45 10.88 -14.26 8.65
N ASP A 46 11.86 -15.09 9.01
CA ASP A 46 13.28 -14.73 9.14
C ASP A 46 13.56 -13.50 10.03
N TRP A 47 12.59 -13.11 10.87
CA TRP A 47 12.63 -11.92 11.71
C TRP A 47 12.95 -10.63 10.94
N TYR A 48 12.57 -10.60 9.66
CA TYR A 48 12.87 -9.48 8.78
C TYR A 48 11.67 -8.53 8.66
N LEU A 49 11.86 -7.30 9.12
CA LEU A 49 10.97 -6.18 8.84
C LEU A 49 11.70 -5.20 7.92
N PRO A 50 11.08 -4.75 6.82
CA PRO A 50 11.67 -3.75 5.96
C PRO A 50 11.85 -2.43 6.72
N GLU A 51 13.01 -1.77 6.54
CA GLU A 51 13.32 -0.50 7.22
C GLU A 51 12.48 0.67 6.68
N THR A 52 12.02 0.56 5.44
CA THR A 52 11.20 1.58 4.77
C THR A 52 10.05 0.92 4.01
N ALA A 53 9.00 1.70 3.75
CA ALA A 53 7.91 1.26 2.91
C ALA A 53 8.40 1.06 1.46
N PHE A 54 7.74 0.13 0.76
CA PHE A 54 8.00 -0.10 -0.65
C PHE A 54 6.71 -0.47 -1.38
N SER A 55 6.70 -0.28 -2.69
CA SER A 55 5.60 -0.64 -3.59
C SER A 55 6.14 -1.54 -4.70
N ILE A 56 5.46 -2.66 -4.96
CA ILE A 56 5.74 -3.54 -6.09
C ILE A 56 4.73 -3.24 -7.19
N TYR A 57 5.22 -2.92 -8.37
CA TYR A 57 4.43 -2.66 -9.57
C TYR A 57 4.59 -3.82 -10.54
N ARG A 58 3.45 -4.35 -10.98
CA ARG A 58 3.37 -5.31 -12.08
C ARG A 58 2.55 -4.71 -13.20
N PHE A 59 3.05 -4.82 -14.42
CA PHE A 59 2.40 -4.22 -15.59
C PHE A 59 1.78 -5.28 -16.48
N ALA A 60 0.70 -4.91 -17.17
CA ALA A 60 -0.03 -5.83 -18.04
C ALA A 60 0.70 -6.05 -19.38
N ASP A 61 1.49 -5.07 -19.84
CA ASP A 61 2.32 -5.21 -21.03
C ASP A 61 3.59 -5.99 -20.66
N PRO A 62 3.84 -7.17 -21.27
CA PRO A 62 5.05 -7.95 -20.99
C PRO A 62 6.35 -7.24 -21.40
N ASP A 63 6.27 -6.19 -22.23
CA ASP A 63 7.42 -5.36 -22.60
C ASP A 63 7.76 -4.30 -21.52
N ASP A 64 6.86 -4.06 -20.55
CA ASP A 64 7.09 -3.17 -19.41
C ASP A 64 7.62 -3.97 -18.21
N PRO A 65 8.85 -3.69 -17.71
CA PRO A 65 9.43 -4.45 -16.61
C PRO A 65 8.71 -4.15 -15.29
N ASP A 66 8.48 -5.20 -14.48
CA ASP A 66 8.10 -5.04 -13.08
C ASP A 66 9.10 -4.11 -12.36
N ALA A 67 8.61 -3.37 -11.36
CA ALA A 67 9.41 -2.40 -10.63
C ALA A 67 9.10 -2.42 -9.14
N VAL A 68 10.11 -2.14 -8.33
CA VAL A 68 9.94 -1.79 -6.92
C VAL A 68 10.30 -0.33 -6.72
N ALA A 69 9.41 0.43 -6.11
CA ALA A 69 9.75 1.74 -5.56
C ALA A 69 9.96 1.59 -4.06
N VAL A 70 11.17 1.90 -3.59
CA VAL A 70 11.50 1.94 -2.16
C VAL A 70 11.46 3.40 -1.73
N GLU A 71 10.66 3.69 -0.70
CA GLU A 71 10.55 5.04 -0.16
C GLU A 71 11.87 5.44 0.50
N ALA A 72 12.37 6.62 0.16
CA ALA A 72 13.58 7.19 0.71
C ALA A 72 13.41 8.69 0.96
N LEU A 73 14.19 9.22 1.93
CA LEU A 73 13.98 10.55 2.51
C LEU A 73 13.93 11.70 1.49
N ALA A 74 14.70 11.62 0.40
CA ALA A 74 14.80 12.70 -0.59
C ALA A 74 14.18 12.34 -1.95
N ALA A 75 14.23 11.06 -2.33
CA ALA A 75 13.68 10.54 -3.58
C ALA A 75 13.54 9.02 -3.50
N ASP A 76 12.49 8.49 -4.12
CA ASP A 76 12.27 7.05 -4.19
C ASP A 76 13.34 6.35 -5.05
N LEU A 77 13.76 5.18 -4.60
CA LEU A 77 14.66 4.31 -5.36
C LEU A 77 13.83 3.35 -6.22
N ILE A 78 13.98 3.44 -7.54
CA ILE A 78 13.31 2.54 -8.50
C ILE A 78 14.25 1.40 -8.89
N LEU A 79 13.83 0.17 -8.58
CA LEU A 79 14.57 -1.06 -8.86
C LEU A 79 13.82 -1.89 -9.91
N THR A 80 14.52 -2.31 -10.96
CA THR A 80 13.97 -3.15 -12.05
C THR A 80 14.78 -4.44 -12.26
N GLU A 81 15.85 -4.63 -11.48
CA GLU A 81 16.68 -5.82 -11.55
C GLU A 81 15.94 -7.04 -11.00
N GLU A 82 15.92 -8.14 -11.76
CA GLU A 82 15.18 -9.36 -11.42
C GLU A 82 15.55 -9.92 -10.03
N ALA A 83 16.84 -9.90 -9.68
CA ALA A 83 17.30 -10.36 -8.37
C ALA A 83 16.75 -9.50 -7.22
N MET A 84 16.63 -8.18 -7.43
CA MET A 84 16.05 -7.26 -6.44
C MET A 84 14.53 -7.44 -6.37
N LEU A 85 13.85 -7.55 -7.51
CA LEU A 85 12.42 -7.83 -7.58
C LEU A 85 12.07 -9.11 -6.81
N ALA A 86 12.79 -10.20 -7.06
CA ALA A 86 12.57 -11.48 -6.38
C ALA A 86 12.75 -11.38 -4.86
N ARG A 87 13.69 -10.56 -4.38
CA ARG A 87 13.90 -10.31 -2.95
C ARG A 87 12.71 -9.57 -2.33
N TYR A 88 12.25 -8.48 -2.95
CA TYR A 88 11.13 -7.70 -2.41
C TYR A 88 9.81 -8.45 -2.49
N VAL A 89 9.57 -9.26 -3.53
CA VAL A 89 8.40 -10.15 -3.60
C VAL A 89 8.41 -11.13 -2.43
N ARG A 90 9.57 -11.72 -2.10
CA ARG A 90 9.69 -12.63 -0.96
C ARG A 90 9.39 -11.93 0.37
N VAL A 91 9.91 -10.72 0.56
CA VAL A 91 9.61 -9.90 1.75
C VAL A 91 8.11 -9.61 1.82
N PHE A 92 7.48 -9.23 0.70
CA PHE A 92 6.04 -9.00 0.65
C PHE A 92 5.25 -10.26 1.03
N ASP A 93 5.65 -11.43 0.55
CA ASP A 93 5.02 -12.70 0.92
C ASP A 93 5.15 -13.00 2.43
N TRP A 94 6.32 -12.77 3.03
CA TRP A 94 6.49 -12.92 4.48
C TRP A 94 5.59 -12.00 5.29
N LEU A 95 5.45 -10.74 4.86
CA LEU A 95 4.54 -9.79 5.50
C LEU A 95 3.09 -10.24 5.34
N ARG A 96 2.72 -10.73 4.15
CA ARG A 96 1.37 -11.22 3.84
C ARG A 96 1.00 -12.45 4.67
N GLU A 97 1.95 -13.35 4.89
CA GLU A 97 1.76 -14.54 5.74
C GLU A 97 1.58 -14.19 7.22
N ALA A 98 2.25 -13.12 7.69
CA ALA A 98 2.17 -12.66 9.07
C ALA A 98 0.97 -11.73 9.34
N ALA A 99 0.36 -11.17 8.30
CA ALA A 99 -0.78 -10.28 8.40
C ALA A 99 -2.10 -11.03 8.68
N LEU A 100 -3.10 -10.29 9.14
CA LEU A 100 -4.48 -10.78 9.18
C LEU A 100 -4.95 -11.12 7.75
N SER A 101 -5.89 -12.06 7.62
CA SER A 101 -6.55 -12.30 6.34
C SER A 101 -7.24 -11.03 5.82
N PRO A 102 -7.53 -10.91 4.51
CA PRO A 102 -8.24 -9.74 3.98
C PRO A 102 -9.55 -9.44 4.71
N ASP A 103 -10.39 -10.46 4.95
CA ASP A 103 -11.67 -10.30 5.64
C ASP A 103 -11.47 -9.87 7.10
N ALA A 104 -10.50 -10.47 7.80
CA ALA A 104 -10.18 -10.10 9.18
C ALA A 104 -9.59 -8.69 9.27
N SER A 105 -8.80 -8.27 8.27
CA SER A 105 -8.26 -6.92 8.15
C SER A 105 -9.35 -5.89 7.94
N LEU A 106 -10.31 -6.17 7.04
CA LEU A 106 -11.45 -5.29 6.81
C LEU A 106 -12.35 -5.16 8.04
N ALA A 107 -12.61 -6.28 8.73
CA ALA A 107 -13.35 -6.28 9.99
C ALA A 107 -12.64 -5.45 11.06
N TRP A 108 -11.33 -5.65 11.22
CA TRP A 108 -10.50 -4.90 12.17
C TRP A 108 -10.53 -3.38 11.89
N ILE A 109 -10.36 -2.97 10.62
CA ILE A 109 -10.39 -1.54 10.23
C ILE A 109 -11.77 -0.94 10.50
N THR A 110 -12.84 -1.69 10.23
CA THR A 110 -14.22 -1.23 10.43
C THR A 110 -14.57 -1.09 11.92
N GLU A 111 -14.09 -2.02 12.75
CA GLU A 111 -14.22 -1.93 14.21
C GLU A 111 -13.46 -0.70 14.76
N ALA A 112 -12.21 -0.50 14.32
CA ALA A 112 -11.40 0.65 14.71
C ALA A 112 -12.06 1.98 14.28
N ALA A 113 -12.62 2.05 13.07
CA ALA A 113 -13.37 3.22 12.58
C ALA A 113 -14.60 3.50 13.46
N THR A 114 -15.34 2.46 13.84
CA THR A 114 -16.54 2.57 14.68
C THR A 114 -16.19 3.07 16.08
N ALA A 115 -15.08 2.60 16.66
CA ALA A 115 -14.62 3.01 17.98
C ALA A 115 -14.25 4.50 18.07
N LEU A 116 -13.79 5.10 16.97
CA LEU A 116 -13.48 6.54 16.89
C LEU A 116 -14.72 7.42 16.63
N GLY A 117 -15.87 6.82 16.32
CA GLY A 117 -17.10 7.54 15.99
C GLY A 117 -17.22 7.93 14.51
N PRO A 118 -18.20 8.77 14.15
CA PRO A 118 -18.40 9.18 12.76
C PRO A 118 -17.20 9.98 12.26
N PRO A 119 -16.88 9.90 10.96
CA PRO A 119 -15.86 10.76 10.40
C PRO A 119 -16.28 12.22 10.62
N PRO A 120 -15.34 13.11 10.96
CA PRO A 120 -15.65 14.53 11.07
C PRO A 120 -16.30 15.05 9.77
N ASP A 121 -17.15 16.06 9.89
CA ASP A 121 -17.70 16.79 8.75
C ASP A 121 -16.58 17.66 8.15
N VAL A 122 -15.69 17.01 7.40
CA VAL A 122 -14.56 17.65 6.75
C VAL A 122 -14.78 17.50 5.26
N GLY A 123 -15.06 18.62 4.60
CA GLY A 123 -14.96 18.73 3.15
C GLY A 123 -13.63 18.13 2.70
N ALA A 124 -13.70 17.24 1.70
CA ALA A 124 -12.64 16.40 1.16
C ALA A 124 -11.21 16.81 1.60
N VAL A 125 -10.63 16.07 2.54
CA VAL A 125 -9.19 16.11 2.79
C VAL A 125 -8.49 15.78 1.46
N PRO A 126 -7.64 16.67 0.91
CA PRO A 126 -6.93 16.39 -0.32
C PRO A 126 -6.11 15.13 -0.15
N LEU A 127 -6.25 14.16 -1.06
CA LEU A 127 -5.36 13.02 -1.11
C LEU A 127 -3.92 13.54 -1.19
N PRO A 128 -2.97 13.00 -0.41
CA PRO A 128 -1.56 13.27 -0.64
C PRO A 128 -1.22 12.92 -2.10
N PRO A 129 -0.23 13.59 -2.71
CA PRO A 129 0.17 13.26 -4.08
C PRO A 129 0.48 11.77 -4.14
N SER A 130 -0.17 11.05 -5.06
CA SER A 130 0.17 9.67 -5.36
C SER A 130 1.67 9.59 -5.65
N SER A 131 2.37 8.64 -5.04
CA SER A 131 3.72 8.27 -5.47
C SER A 131 3.67 8.08 -6.99
N THR A 132 4.54 8.78 -7.72
CA THR A 132 4.49 8.75 -9.17
C THR A 132 4.82 7.31 -9.59
N PRO A 133 3.87 6.56 -10.18
CA PRO A 133 4.17 5.21 -10.61
C PRO A 133 5.31 5.26 -11.63
N PRO A 134 6.23 4.28 -11.63
CA PRO A 134 7.35 4.28 -12.56
C PRO A 134 6.86 4.42 -14.00
N VAL A 135 7.55 5.24 -14.79
CA VAL A 135 7.16 5.59 -16.16
C VAL A 135 7.07 4.33 -17.02
N GLN A 136 5.84 3.96 -17.41
CA GLN A 136 5.56 2.94 -18.42
C GLN A 136 6.00 3.43 -19.81
N ARG A 137 6.61 2.56 -20.62
CA ARG A 137 6.91 2.92 -22.01
C ARG A 137 5.63 2.89 -22.83
N ARG A 138 4.92 4.03 -22.93
CA ARG A 138 3.78 4.14 -23.87
C ARG A 138 4.23 3.77 -25.28
N ARG A 139 3.61 2.74 -25.86
CA ARG A 139 3.74 2.41 -27.29
C ARG A 139 3.42 3.65 -28.12
N ARG A 140 4.43 4.17 -28.80
CA ARG A 140 4.28 5.18 -29.87
C ARG A 140 3.79 4.45 -31.12
N THR A 141 2.52 4.04 -31.15
CA THR A 141 1.96 3.37 -32.32
C THR A 141 1.54 4.40 -33.37
N GLN A 142 2.38 4.48 -34.41
CA GLN A 142 2.07 4.78 -35.83
C GLN A 142 1.37 6.10 -36.20
N GLN A 143 2.15 6.99 -36.81
CA GLN A 143 1.85 7.50 -38.17
C GLN A 143 3.12 8.09 -38.80
N ARG A 144 3.76 7.32 -39.68
CA ARG A 144 4.49 7.87 -40.83
C ARG A 144 4.41 6.87 -41.97
N SER A 145 3.51 7.23 -42.86
CA SER A 145 3.29 6.78 -44.23
C SER A 145 4.58 6.49 -44.99
N SER A 146 4.60 5.42 -45.75
CA SER A 146 4.85 5.40 -47.20
C SER A 146 4.48 4.04 -47.77
#